data_AF-A0A1Y5PGV7-F1
#
_entry.id   AF-A0A1Y5PGV7-F1
#
_cell.length_a   1.000
_cell.length_b   1.000
_cell.length_c   1.000
_cell.angle_alpha   90.00
_cell.angle_beta   90.00
_cell.angle_gamma   90.00
#
_symmetry.space_group_name_H-M   'P 1'
#
loop_
_entity.id
_entity.type
_entity.pdbx_description
1 polymer ?
#
loop_
_entity_poly.entity_id
_entity_poly.type
_entity_poly.pdbx_seq_one_letter_code
_entity_poly.pdbx_strand_id
1 'polypeptide(L)' 'MTAQITKRAAGLVASVAAAGALALGLGFAPTASAADGCGIGYHLAGGDCRINAPGPDAGFDPGHPNCWINAAGFQRCYAP' A
#
# COMPACT_ATOMS: atom_id res chain seq x y z
N MET A 1 -11.10 0.18 46.38
CA MET A 1 -10.07 -0.49 45.55
C MET A 1 -10.63 -1.09 44.26
N THR A 2 -11.79 -1.75 44.28
CA THR A 2 -12.40 -2.44 43.12
C THR A 2 -12.60 -1.54 41.89
N ALA A 3 -13.11 -0.31 42.06
CA ALA A 3 -13.35 0.62 40.95
C ALA A 3 -12.08 1.10 40.22
N GLN A 4 -10.92 1.13 40.90
CA GLN A 4 -9.65 1.48 40.27
C GLN A 4 -9.11 0.35 39.39
N ILE A 5 -9.33 -0.90 39.80
CA ILE A 5 -8.94 -2.09 39.03
C ILE A 5 -9.79 -2.19 37.76
N THR A 6 -11.10 -1.91 37.85
CA THR A 6 -12.01 -1.91 36.70
C THR A 6 -11.65 -0.85 35.65
N LYS A 7 -11.23 0.35 36.09
CA LYS A 7 -10.79 1.43 35.17
C LYS A 7 -9.50 1.07 34.43
N ARG A 8 -8.54 0.41 35.12
CA ARG A 8 -7.28 -0.03 34.50
C ARG A 8 -7.51 -1.17 33.50
N ALA A 9 -8.40 -2.11 33.83
CA ALA A 9 -8.78 -3.18 32.92
C ALA A 9 -9.49 -2.64 31.66
N ALA A 10 -10.42 -1.69 31.83
CA ALA A 10 -11.09 -1.04 30.70
C ALA A 10 -10.12 -0.29 29.79
N GLY A 11 -9.13 0.41 30.37
CA GLY A 11 -8.06 1.08 29.61
C GLY A 11 -7.24 0.09 28.78
N LEU A 12 -6.80 -1.02 29.38
CA LEU A 12 -6.03 -2.06 28.67
C LEU A 12 -6.81 -2.69 27.52
N VAL A 13 -8.07 -3.03 27.73
CA VAL A 13 -8.93 -3.61 26.69
C VAL A 13 -9.14 -2.63 25.54
N ALA A 14 -9.37 -1.35 25.82
CA ALA A 14 -9.50 -0.32 24.79
C ALA A 14 -8.21 -0.16 23.99
N SER A 15 -7.04 -0.18 24.64
CA SER A 15 -5.75 -0.10 23.96
C SER A 15 -5.48 -1.30 23.05
N VAL A 16 -5.79 -2.52 23.50
CA VAL A 16 -5.64 -3.74 22.70
C VAL A 16 -6.59 -3.74 21.50
N ALA A 17 -7.84 -3.31 21.70
CA ALA A 17 -8.81 -3.18 20.61
C ALA A 17 -8.36 -2.15 19.57
N ALA A 18 -7.87 -0.99 20.00
CA ALA A 18 -7.34 0.04 19.11
C ALA A 18 -6.12 -0.46 18.33
N ALA A 19 -5.15 -1.10 19.01
CA ALA A 19 -3.97 -1.68 18.36
C ALA A 19 -4.34 -2.77 17.34
N GLY A 20 -5.29 -3.64 17.69
CA GLY A 20 -5.82 -4.67 16.80
C GLY A 20 -6.51 -4.08 15.56
N ALA A 21 -7.32 -3.04 15.74
CA ALA A 21 -7.97 -2.34 14.63
C ALA A 21 -6.97 -1.65 13.69
N LEU A 22 -5.92 -1.02 14.24
CA LEU A 22 -4.84 -0.44 13.42
C LEU A 22 -4.09 -1.53 12.65
N ALA A 23 -3.70 -2.64 13.30
CA ALA A 23 -2.98 -3.74 12.66
C ALA A 23 -3.79 -4.37 11.52
N LEU A 24 -5.10 -4.55 11.72
CA LEU A 24 -6.01 -4.99 10.67
C LEU A 24 -6.06 -3.98 9.52
N GLY A 25 -6.24 -2.69 9.81
CA GLY A 25 -6.27 -1.63 8.79
C GLY A 25 -4.99 -1.52 7.96
N LEU A 26 -3.82 -1.67 8.59
CA LEU A 26 -2.51 -1.72 7.91
C LEU A 26 -2.32 -2.99 7.07
N GLY A 27 -2.92 -4.12 7.47
CA GLY A 27 -2.90 -5.37 6.70
C GLY A 27 -3.75 -5.33 5.42
N PHE A 28 -4.75 -4.44 5.37
CA PHE A 28 -5.58 -4.21 4.17
C PHE A 28 -5.04 -3.11 3.25
N ALA A 29 -3.99 -2.39 3.65
CA ALA A 29 -3.27 -1.54 2.71
C ALA A 29 -2.65 -2.45 1.64
N PRO A 30 -2.96 -2.28 0.35
CA PRO A 30 -2.54 -3.20 -0.70
C PRO A 30 -1.03 -3.05 -0.96
N THR A 31 -0.21 -3.64 -0.09
CA THR A 31 1.24 -3.69 -0.26
C THR A 31 1.69 -4.84 -1.16
N ALA A 32 0.79 -5.75 -1.55
CA ALA A 32 1.16 -7.05 -2.11
C ALA A 32 0.61 -7.40 -3.50
N SER A 33 -0.20 -6.55 -4.16
CA SER A 33 -0.68 -6.82 -5.54
C SER A 33 -0.52 -5.67 -6.52
N ALA A 34 0.17 -4.61 -6.13
CA ALA A 34 0.69 -3.66 -7.10
C ALA A 34 1.95 -4.29 -7.71
N ALA A 35 1.79 -4.88 -8.90
CA ALA A 35 2.85 -5.42 -9.73
C ALA A 35 3.42 -6.79 -9.33
N ASP A 36 2.52 -7.78 -9.19
CA ASP A 36 2.87 -9.20 -9.12
C ASP A 36 3.84 -9.58 -7.98
N GLY A 37 3.78 -8.84 -6.86
CA GLY A 37 4.63 -9.07 -5.69
C GLY A 37 5.98 -8.35 -5.70
N CYS A 38 6.29 -7.55 -6.74
CA CYS A 38 7.56 -6.83 -6.85
C CYS A 38 7.63 -5.50 -6.09
N GLY A 39 6.52 -5.06 -5.49
CA GLY A 39 6.44 -3.80 -4.76
C GLY A 39 6.17 -2.58 -5.65
N ILE A 40 5.97 -1.43 -4.99
CA ILE A 40 5.59 -0.17 -5.64
C ILE A 40 6.69 0.27 -6.61
N GLY A 41 6.30 0.61 -7.84
CA GLY A 41 7.21 1.11 -8.87
C GLY A 41 8.01 0.02 -9.61
N TYR A 42 7.71 -1.25 -9.39
CA TYR A 42 8.29 -2.39 -10.12
C TYR A 42 7.20 -3.16 -10.85
N HIS A 43 7.56 -4.22 -11.60
CA HIS A 43 6.68 -5.26 -12.14
C HIS A 43 7.46 -6.55 -12.41
N LEU A 44 6.77 -7.69 -12.41
CA LEU A 44 7.38 -8.97 -12.71
C LEU A 44 7.51 -9.14 -14.23
N ALA A 45 8.73 -9.35 -14.71
CA ALA A 45 8.99 -9.65 -16.11
C ALA A 45 10.06 -10.74 -16.22
N GLY A 46 9.69 -11.88 -16.79
CA GLY A 46 10.62 -13.02 -16.97
C GLY A 46 11.09 -13.68 -15.67
N GLY A 47 10.39 -13.45 -14.54
CA GLY A 47 10.79 -13.96 -13.22
C GLY A 47 11.58 -12.94 -12.37
N ASP A 48 11.95 -11.80 -12.95
CA ASP A 48 12.65 -10.73 -12.25
C ASP A 48 11.75 -9.53 -11.99
N CYS A 49 11.99 -8.85 -10.86
CA CYS A 49 11.37 -7.57 -10.57
C CYS A 49 12.10 -6.46 -11.32
N ARG A 50 11.43 -5.87 -12.30
CA ARG A 50 11.97 -4.81 -13.15
C ARG A 50 11.32 -3.48 -12.80
N ILE A 51 12.11 -2.40 -12.89
CA ILE A 51 11.57 -1.06 -12.69
C ILE A 51 10.39 -0.84 -13.64
N ASN A 52 9.33 -0.26 -13.11
CA ASN A 52 8.22 0.17 -13.92
C ASN A 52 8.68 1.41 -14.69
N ALA A 53 8.98 1.23 -15.98
CA ALA A 53 9.38 2.30 -16.88
C ALA A 53 8.35 2.42 -18.02
N PRO A 54 8.22 3.62 -18.64
CA PRO A 54 7.39 3.80 -19.81
C PRO A 54 7.88 2.90 -20.95
N GLY A 55 6.99 2.08 -21.47
CA GLY A 55 7.24 1.33 -22.70
C GLY A 55 7.00 2.20 -23.95
N PRO A 56 7.17 1.63 -25.14
CA PRO A 56 6.66 2.21 -26.38
C PRO A 56 5.17 2.57 -26.22
N ASP A 57 4.76 3.70 -26.80
CA ASP A 57 3.39 4.24 -26.74
C ASP A 57 2.91 4.70 -25.35
N ALA A 58 3.81 4.76 -24.36
CA ALA A 58 3.48 5.39 -23.08
C ALA A 58 3.42 6.92 -23.22
N GLY A 59 2.34 7.52 -22.72
CA GLY A 59 2.12 8.97 -22.71
C GLY A 59 2.31 9.57 -21.32
N PHE A 60 2.86 10.77 -21.23
CA PHE A 60 2.93 11.51 -19.96
C PHE A 60 1.51 11.81 -19.43
N ASP A 61 1.32 11.71 -18.11
CA ASP A 61 0.07 12.11 -17.45
C ASP A 61 0.20 13.54 -16.90
N PRO A 62 -0.41 14.55 -17.54
CA PRO A 62 -0.23 15.96 -17.16
C PRO A 62 -0.78 16.31 -15.77
N GLY A 63 -1.74 15.52 -15.26
CA GLY A 63 -2.36 15.76 -13.96
C GLY A 63 -1.62 15.13 -12.80
N HIS A 64 -0.69 14.22 -13.07
CA HIS A 64 -0.07 13.36 -12.05
C HIS A 64 1.46 13.36 -12.21
N PRO A 65 2.18 14.21 -11.46
CA PRO A 65 3.63 14.23 -11.52
C PRO A 65 4.18 12.83 -11.17
N ASN A 66 5.22 12.40 -11.88
CA ASN A 66 5.86 11.08 -11.74
C ASN A 66 5.02 9.90 -12.27
N CYS A 67 3.97 10.15 -13.06
CA CYS A 67 3.12 9.13 -13.66
C CYS A 67 3.01 9.25 -15.20
N TRP A 68 2.60 8.16 -15.84
CA TRP A 68 2.35 8.02 -17.27
C TRP A 68 1.18 7.07 -17.51
N ILE A 69 0.62 7.12 -18.71
CA ILE A 69 -0.42 6.21 -19.20
C ILE A 69 0.26 5.19 -20.11
N ASN A 70 0.05 3.89 -19.86
CA ASN A 70 0.59 2.83 -20.72
C ASN A 70 -0.26 2.62 -21.98
N ALA A 71 0.20 1.78 -22.91
CA ALA A 71 -0.51 1.47 -24.15
C ALA A 71 -1.92 0.87 -23.94
N ALA A 72 -2.19 0.29 -22.75
CA ALA A 72 -3.49 -0.24 -22.37
C ALA A 72 -4.41 0.81 -21.69
N GLY A 73 -3.98 2.07 -21.61
CA GLY A 73 -4.76 3.16 -21.01
C GLY A 73 -4.72 3.23 -19.48
N PHE A 74 -3.87 2.44 -18.82
CA PHE A 74 -3.74 2.45 -17.37
C PHE A 74 -2.67 3.43 -16.89
N GLN A 75 -2.99 4.20 -15.86
CA GLN A 75 -2.03 5.04 -15.17
C GLN A 75 -1.01 4.18 -14.39
N ARG A 76 0.26 4.54 -14.54
CA ARG A 76 1.43 3.90 -13.96
C ARG A 76 2.32 5.00 -13.38
N CYS A 77 2.92 4.76 -12.23
CA CYS A 77 3.81 5.74 -11.59
C CYS A 77 5.16 5.11 -11.28
N TYR A 78 6.19 5.95 -11.19
CA TYR A 78 7.53 5.51 -10.81
C TYR A 78 7.56 5.17 -9.31
N ALA A 79 8.58 4.45 -8.87
CA ALA A 79 8.85 4.30 -7.44
C ALA A 79 9.04 5.70 -6.81
N PRO A 80 8.53 5.93 -5.59
CA PRO A 80 8.80 7.15 -4.84
C PRO A 80 10.29 7.32 -4.49
#